data_AF-A0AA96UTE2-F1
#
_entry.id   AF-A0AA96UTE2-F1
#
_cell.length_a   1.000
_cell.length_b   1.000
_cell.length_c   1.000
_cell.angle_alpha   90.00
_cell.angle_beta   90.00
_cell.angle_gamma   90.00
#
_symmetry.space_group_name_H-M   'P 1'
#
loop_
_entity.id
_entity.type
_entity.pdbx_description
1 polymer ?
#
loop_
_entity_poly.entity_id
_entity_poly.type
_entity_poly.pdbx_seq_one_letter_code
_entity_poly.pdbx_strand_id
1 'polypeptide(L)'
;MKLTTPVPERKLGPYPLDEDGIASLLARYAFGDSCLRRVILDQEYGARATRGRVVRLVIDARVVSDELRWEPVCLDLVDVRRFRIDESVGFSWVLYDPPQFTHFDGLLQVDLCAERFDGPPPVSSEQVFEGLELVFAAAGGTWSALHPWVQ
;
A
#
# COMPACT_ATOMS: atom_id res chain seq x y z
N MET A 1 6.40 -16.37 -7.91
CA MET A 1 7.49 -15.86 -8.78
C MET A 1 8.42 -15.02 -7.92
N LYS A 2 9.75 -15.19 -8.03
CA LYS A 2 10.73 -14.42 -7.23
C LYS A 2 10.81 -13.00 -7.79
N LEU A 3 10.39 -12.01 -7.01
CA LEU A 3 10.71 -10.61 -7.28
C LEU A 3 12.24 -10.48 -7.32
N THR A 4 12.77 -9.88 -8.38
CA THR A 4 14.22 -9.73 -8.60
C THR A 4 14.84 -8.73 -7.63
N THR A 5 14.04 -7.79 -7.13
CA THR A 5 14.43 -6.88 -6.05
C THR A 5 14.23 -7.60 -4.70
N PRO A 6 15.31 -7.83 -3.93
CA PRO A 6 15.20 -8.53 -2.66
C PRO A 6 14.35 -7.71 -1.68
N VAL A 7 13.35 -8.37 -1.11
CA VAL A 7 12.54 -7.89 0.02
C VAL A 7 12.70 -8.93 1.12
N PRO A 8 12.82 -8.53 2.41
CA PRO A 8 12.93 -9.49 3.50
C PRO A 8 11.79 -10.50 3.50
N GLU A 9 12.04 -11.68 4.07
CA GLU A 9 11.03 -12.73 4.18
C GLU A 9 9.87 -12.29 5.08
N ARG A 10 8.69 -12.87 4.83
CA ARG A 10 7.51 -12.58 5.65
C ARG A 10 7.68 -13.22 7.02
N LYS A 11 7.51 -12.40 8.06
CA LYS A 11 7.43 -12.81 9.45
C LYS A 11 6.00 -13.16 9.86
N LEU A 12 5.00 -12.44 9.33
CA LEU A 12 3.56 -12.65 9.57
C LEU A 12 2.74 -12.44 8.28
N GLY A 13 1.58 -13.09 8.21
CA GLY A 13 0.72 -13.07 7.02
C GLY A 13 1.22 -14.02 5.90
N PRO A 14 0.73 -13.87 4.66
CA PRO A 14 -0.12 -12.78 4.18
C PRO A 14 -1.56 -12.86 4.72
N TYR A 15 -2.11 -11.70 5.08
CA TYR A 15 -3.52 -11.52 5.43
C TYR A 15 -4.21 -10.76 4.30
N PRO A 16 -5.46 -11.08 3.94
CA PRO A 16 -6.18 -10.35 2.89
C PRO A 16 -6.33 -8.86 3.23
N LEU A 17 -6.49 -8.03 2.22
CA LEU A 17 -6.92 -6.64 2.36
C LEU A 17 -8.44 -6.53 2.13
N ASP A 18 -9.20 -7.34 2.85
CA ASP A 18 -10.64 -7.19 3.06
C ASP A 18 -10.92 -6.38 4.33
N GLU A 19 -12.19 -6.19 4.71
CA GLU A 19 -12.58 -5.38 5.86
C GLU A 19 -11.86 -5.80 7.16
N ASP A 20 -11.86 -7.11 7.46
CA ASP A 20 -11.22 -7.66 8.67
C ASP A 20 -9.69 -7.55 8.62
N GLY A 21 -9.11 -7.81 7.46
CA GLY A 21 -7.68 -7.71 7.24
C GLY A 21 -7.17 -6.27 7.33
N ILE A 22 -7.91 -5.31 6.77
CA ILE A 22 -7.64 -3.87 6.88
C ILE A 22 -7.77 -3.43 8.35
N ALA A 23 -8.85 -3.81 9.02
CA ALA A 23 -9.03 -3.49 10.44
C ALA A 23 -7.89 -4.04 11.30
N SER A 24 -7.45 -5.28 11.03
CA SER A 24 -6.32 -5.91 11.71
C SER A 24 -4.99 -5.19 11.45
N LEU A 25 -4.77 -4.73 10.22
CA LEU A 25 -3.59 -3.93 9.86
C LEU A 25 -3.55 -2.62 10.64
N LEU A 26 -4.65 -1.86 10.59
CA LEU A 26 -4.76 -0.53 11.21
C LEU A 26 -4.79 -0.59 12.74
N ALA A 27 -5.28 -1.69 13.33
CA ALA A 27 -5.22 -1.91 14.78
C ALA A 27 -3.81 -2.28 15.26
N ARG A 28 -3.02 -2.96 14.42
CA ARG A 28 -1.68 -3.44 14.79
C ARG A 28 -0.61 -2.36 14.66
N TYR A 29 -0.74 -1.48 13.67
CA TYR A 29 0.31 -0.53 13.33
C TYR A 29 -0.14 0.93 13.43
N ALA A 30 0.72 1.74 14.04
CA ALA A 30 0.65 3.19 13.96
C ALA A 30 1.49 3.64 12.76
N PHE A 31 0.86 4.43 11.89
CA PHE A 31 1.47 4.88 10.64
C PHE A 31 2.03 6.31 10.70
N GLY A 32 1.84 7.06 11.79
CA GLY A 32 2.41 8.39 11.93
C GLY A 32 3.94 8.38 11.71
N ASP A 33 4.43 9.27 10.85
CA ASP A 33 5.81 9.37 10.36
C ASP A 33 6.35 8.09 9.68
N SER A 34 5.47 7.19 9.24
CA SER A 34 5.89 5.98 8.52
C SER A 34 6.50 6.33 7.18
N CYS A 35 7.42 5.50 6.69
CA CYS A 35 8.10 5.77 5.42
C CYS A 35 7.80 4.66 4.42
N LEU A 36 7.32 5.02 3.23
CA LEU A 36 7.26 4.10 2.10
C LEU A 36 8.68 3.87 1.58
N ARG A 37 9.28 2.75 1.98
CA ARG A 37 10.64 2.37 1.61
C ARG A 37 10.78 1.98 0.15
N ARG A 38 9.80 1.26 -0.39
CA ARG A 38 9.88 0.72 -1.76
C ARG A 38 8.51 0.59 -2.41
N VAL A 39 8.48 0.89 -3.71
CA VAL A 39 7.42 0.49 -4.65
C VAL A 39 8.05 -0.41 -5.70
N ILE A 40 7.55 -1.63 -5.83
CA ILE A 40 7.98 -2.58 -6.86
C ILE A 40 6.80 -2.84 -7.78
N LEU A 41 6.91 -2.35 -9.02
CA LEU A 41 5.92 -2.55 -10.06
C LEU A 41 6.34 -3.74 -10.92
N ASP A 42 5.54 -4.80 -10.91
CA ASP A 42 5.72 -5.96 -11.76
C ASP A 42 4.60 -6.00 -12.80
N GLN A 43 4.97 -5.70 -14.05
CA GLN A 43 4.07 -5.74 -15.20
C GLN A 43 4.79 -6.27 -16.42
N GLU A 44 4.10 -7.13 -17.17
CA GLU A 44 4.53 -7.53 -18.51
C GLU A 44 4.10 -6.45 -19.51
N TYR A 45 5.04 -5.96 -20.32
CA TYR A 45 4.72 -5.09 -21.45
C TYR A 45 4.47 -5.94 -22.70
N GLY A 46 3.35 -5.74 -23.39
CA GLY A 46 3.06 -6.40 -24.66
C GLY A 46 1.57 -6.54 -24.97
N ALA A 47 1.24 -6.81 -26.24
CA ALA A 47 -0.14 -6.92 -26.73
C ALA A 47 -0.95 -8.09 -26.12
N ARG A 48 -0.28 -8.99 -25.39
CA ARG A 48 -0.88 -10.12 -24.66
C ARG A 48 -0.20 -10.26 -23.30
N ALA A 49 -0.26 -9.23 -22.47
CA ALA A 49 0.11 -9.38 -21.06
C ALA A 49 -0.81 -10.47 -20.45
N THR A 50 -0.26 -11.67 -20.31
CA THR A 50 -0.96 -12.84 -19.76
C THR A 50 -1.12 -12.76 -18.25
N ARG A 51 -0.24 -11.97 -17.62
CA ARG A 51 -0.17 -11.76 -16.18
C ARG A 51 -0.68 -10.36 -15.86
N GLY A 52 -1.63 -10.27 -14.91
CA GLY A 52 -2.08 -8.99 -14.37
C GLY A 52 -0.94 -8.23 -13.70
N ARG A 53 -1.06 -6.91 -13.61
CA ARG A 53 -0.09 -6.04 -12.94
C ARG A 53 -0.10 -6.32 -11.43
N VAL A 54 1.07 -6.49 -10.84
CA VAL A 54 1.26 -6.65 -9.40
C VAL A 54 2.07 -5.46 -8.89
N VAL A 55 1.68 -4.93 -7.74
CA VAL A 55 2.43 -3.87 -7.07
C VAL A 55 2.74 -4.32 -5.65
N ARG A 56 4.01 -4.21 -5.26
CA ARG A 56 4.45 -4.41 -3.88
C ARG A 56 4.90 -3.09 -3.28
N LEU A 57 4.31 -2.75 -2.14
CA LEU A 57 4.63 -1.57 -1.34
C LEU A 57 5.27 -2.04 -0.04
N VAL A 58 6.41 -1.46 0.34
CA VAL A 58 7.07 -1.75 1.62
C VAL A 58 7.09 -0.49 2.46
N ILE A 59 6.36 -0.47 3.56
CA ILE A 59 6.16 0.66 4.46
C ILE A 59 6.77 0.31 5.80
N ASP A 60 7.61 1.16 6.37
CA ASP A 60 7.95 1.04 7.78
C ASP A 60 6.79 1.54 8.62
N ALA A 61 6.32 0.75 9.58
CA ALA A 61 5.29 1.19 10.53
C ALA A 61 5.66 0.81 11.96
N ARG A 62 5.07 1.49 12.95
CA ARG A 62 5.34 1.21 14.37
C ARG A 62 4.31 0.22 14.91
N VAL A 63 4.75 -0.82 15.62
CA VAL A 63 3.83 -1.76 16.29
C VAL A 63 3.20 -1.08 17.51
N VAL A 64 1.86 -0.98 17.54
CA VAL A 64 1.14 -0.25 18.61
C VAL A 64 1.40 -0.84 19.99
N SER A 65 1.43 -2.17 20.10
CA SER A 65 1.51 -2.89 21.38
C SER A 65 2.93 -3.15 21.91
N ASP A 66 3.98 -2.88 21.12
CA ASP A 66 5.35 -3.38 21.36
C ASP A 66 6.36 -2.22 21.28
N GLU A 67 6.33 -1.35 22.30
CA GLU A 67 7.24 -0.19 22.48
C GLU A 67 7.38 0.74 21.25
N LEU A 68 6.39 0.74 20.35
CA LEU A 68 6.45 1.46 19.07
C LEU A 68 7.66 1.04 18.21
N ARG A 69 8.09 -0.23 18.31
CA ARG A 69 9.15 -0.78 17.45
C ARG A 69 8.76 -0.64 15.99
N TRP A 70 9.70 -0.17 15.17
CA TRP A 70 9.57 -0.16 13.71
C TRP A 70 9.62 -1.58 13.13
N GLU A 71 8.65 -1.89 12.29
CA GLU A 71 8.55 -3.14 11.56
C GLU A 71 8.22 -2.85 10.08
N PRO A 72 8.94 -3.45 9.13
CA PRO A 72 8.58 -3.33 7.72
C PRO A 72 7.29 -4.10 7.45
N VAL A 73 6.29 -3.40 6.92
CA VAL A 73 5.00 -3.90 6.48
C VAL A 73 4.96 -3.91 4.96
N CYS A 74 4.49 -5.01 4.39
CA CYS A 74 4.38 -5.19 2.95
C CYS A 74 2.91 -5.22 2.54
N LEU A 75 2.52 -4.41 1.56
CA LEU A 75 1.24 -4.52 0.84
C LEU A 75 1.52 -5.11 -0.55
N ASP A 76 0.99 -6.29 -0.82
CA ASP A 76 1.02 -6.94 -2.12
C ASP A 76 -0.33 -6.75 -2.80
N LEU A 77 -0.39 -5.91 -3.83
CA LEU A 77 -1.58 -5.60 -4.62
C LEU A 77 -1.59 -6.41 -5.92
N VAL A 78 -2.73 -7.00 -6.27
CA VAL A 78 -2.88 -7.86 -7.45
C VAL A 78 -3.89 -7.29 -8.44
N ASP A 79 -3.67 -7.57 -9.72
CA ASP A 79 -4.49 -7.09 -10.84
C ASP A 79 -4.69 -5.56 -10.82
N VAL A 80 -3.60 -4.82 -10.58
CA VAL A 80 -3.61 -3.36 -10.46
C VAL A 80 -4.01 -2.70 -11.78
N ARG A 81 -5.18 -2.08 -11.80
CA ARG A 81 -5.79 -1.46 -12.99
C ARG A 81 -5.23 -0.08 -13.25
N ARG A 82 -5.08 0.72 -12.20
CA ARG A 82 -4.62 2.11 -12.26
C ARG A 82 -3.73 2.38 -11.05
N PHE A 83 -2.71 3.21 -11.23
CA PHE A 83 -1.92 3.75 -10.14
C PHE A 83 -1.43 5.15 -10.52
N ARG A 84 -1.15 5.96 -9.50
CA ARG A 84 -0.49 7.26 -9.63
C ARG A 84 0.59 7.33 -8.54
N ILE A 85 1.77 7.76 -8.98
CA ILE A 85 2.91 8.09 -8.13
C ILE A 85 3.38 9.44 -8.66
N ASP A 86 3.00 10.51 -7.95
CA ASP A 86 3.42 11.87 -8.27
C ASP A 86 4.55 12.26 -7.31
N GLU A 87 5.79 12.23 -7.81
CA GLU A 87 7.00 12.58 -7.05
C GLU A 87 7.35 14.08 -7.18
N SER A 88 6.38 14.93 -7.51
CA SER A 88 6.60 16.37 -7.65
C SER A 88 6.98 17.06 -6.31
N VAL A 89 7.31 18.34 -6.38
CA VAL A 89 8.04 19.07 -5.33
C VAL A 89 7.30 19.04 -3.99
N GLY A 90 7.90 18.35 -3.00
CA GLY A 90 7.36 18.23 -1.64
C GLY A 90 7.11 16.78 -1.21
N PHE A 91 7.14 15.82 -2.13
CA PHE A 91 6.87 14.41 -1.85
C PHE A 91 7.99 13.76 -1.00
N SER A 92 7.70 13.47 0.27
CA SER A 92 8.68 13.01 1.26
C SER A 92 8.75 11.49 1.41
N TRP A 93 7.85 10.74 0.76
CA TRP A 93 7.60 9.32 1.02
C TRP A 93 7.19 9.02 2.47
N VAL A 94 6.89 10.05 3.26
CA VAL A 94 6.41 9.94 4.64
C VAL A 94 4.88 9.92 4.64
N LEU A 95 4.33 8.97 5.38
CA LEU A 95 2.92 8.84 5.69
C LEU A 95 2.68 9.58 7.00
N TYR A 96 2.09 10.76 6.93
CA TYR A 96 1.64 11.50 8.12
C TYR A 96 0.39 10.83 8.72
N ASP A 97 -0.50 10.36 7.84
CA ASP A 97 -1.72 9.63 8.19
C ASP A 97 -1.64 8.15 7.80
N PRO A 98 -2.46 7.28 8.42
CA PRO A 98 -2.57 5.88 8.02
C PRO A 98 -3.05 5.73 6.56
N PRO A 99 -2.59 4.67 5.87
CA PRO A 99 -3.13 4.31 4.57
C PRO A 99 -4.65 4.23 4.59
N GLN A 100 -5.30 4.85 3.60
CA GLN A 100 -6.74 4.77 3.43
C GLN A 100 -7.08 3.67 2.43
N PHE A 101 -8.11 2.89 2.76
CA PHE A 101 -8.57 1.76 1.96
C PHE A 101 -10.05 1.97 1.63
N THR A 102 -10.37 2.10 0.34
CA THR A 102 -11.74 2.37 -0.10
C THR A 102 -12.16 1.45 -1.22
N HIS A 103 -13.34 0.86 -1.14
CA HIS A 103 -13.88 -0.01 -2.18
C HIS A 103 -14.79 0.77 -3.13
N PHE A 104 -14.49 0.72 -4.43
CA PHE A 104 -15.34 1.25 -5.49
C PHE A 104 -15.43 0.25 -6.64
N ASP A 105 -16.64 -0.06 -7.10
CA ASP A 105 -16.90 -0.90 -8.28
C ASP A 105 -16.11 -2.22 -8.29
N GLY A 106 -15.96 -2.86 -7.13
CA GLY A 106 -15.22 -4.12 -6.97
C GLY A 106 -13.70 -3.98 -7.01
N LEU A 107 -13.16 -2.75 -6.94
CA LEU A 107 -11.73 -2.47 -6.79
C LEU A 107 -11.42 -1.91 -5.41
N LEU A 108 -10.29 -2.31 -4.86
CA LEU A 108 -9.67 -1.74 -3.67
C LEU A 108 -8.79 -0.56 -4.08
N GLN A 109 -9.14 0.63 -3.62
CA GLN A 109 -8.28 1.82 -3.65
C GLN A 109 -7.40 1.84 -2.41
N VAL A 110 -6.09 1.99 -2.60
CA VAL A 110 -5.11 2.17 -1.54
C VAL A 110 -4.43 3.51 -1.73
N ASP A 111 -4.64 4.40 -0.77
CA ASP A 111 -4.07 5.75 -0.72
C ASP A 111 -3.06 5.85 0.41
N LEU A 112 -1.86 6.36 0.11
CA LEU A 112 -0.77 6.51 1.08
C LEU A 112 -0.46 7.99 1.42
N CYS A 113 -1.30 8.95 1.00
CA CYS A 113 -1.08 10.39 1.21
C CYS A 113 -2.34 11.12 1.73
N ALA A 114 -2.92 10.61 2.82
CA ALA A 114 -4.24 11.03 3.28
C ALA A 114 -4.27 12.35 4.08
N GLU A 115 -3.73 13.45 3.54
CA GLU A 115 -4.00 14.82 4.07
C GLU A 115 -5.14 15.54 3.30
N ARG A 116 -5.53 15.06 2.11
CA ARG A 116 -6.38 15.83 1.18
C ARG A 116 -7.90 15.66 1.32
N PHE A 117 -8.39 14.79 2.19
CA PHE A 117 -9.84 14.61 2.40
C PHE A 117 -10.40 15.54 3.49
N ASP A 118 -9.97 16.80 3.53
CA ASP A 118 -10.67 17.88 4.24
C ASP A 118 -12.00 18.19 3.50
N GLY A 119 -12.96 17.28 3.63
CA GLY A 119 -14.23 17.32 2.92
C GLY A 119 -15.08 16.07 3.11
N PRO A 120 -16.28 16.00 2.53
CA PRO A 120 -17.08 14.78 2.55
C PRO A 120 -16.30 13.62 1.88
N PRO A 121 -16.52 12.36 2.32
CA PRO A 121 -15.85 11.21 1.75
C PRO A 121 -16.03 11.16 0.22
N PRO A 122 -14.99 10.72 -0.52
CA PRO A 122 -15.10 10.56 -1.96
C PRO A 122 -16.22 9.57 -2.29
N VAL A 123 -16.96 9.83 -3.35
CA VAL A 123 -18.09 8.98 -3.79
C VAL A 123 -17.77 8.18 -5.06
N SER A 124 -16.58 8.37 -5.64
CA SER A 124 -16.13 7.63 -6.81
C SER A 124 -14.61 7.39 -6.80
N SER A 125 -14.19 6.37 -7.55
CA SER A 125 -12.78 6.07 -7.78
C SER A 125 -12.04 7.21 -8.49
N GLU A 126 -12.71 7.93 -9.39
CA GLU A 126 -12.14 9.06 -10.11
C GLU A 126 -11.72 10.20 -9.16
N GLN A 127 -12.59 10.57 -8.22
CA GLN A 127 -12.29 11.60 -7.22
C GLN A 127 -11.08 11.23 -6.35
N VAL A 128 -10.99 9.96 -5.95
CA VAL A 128 -9.82 9.44 -5.22
C VAL A 128 -8.56 9.58 -6.07
N PHE A 129 -8.58 9.11 -7.32
CA PHE A 129 -7.39 9.16 -8.17
C PHE A 129 -6.92 10.56 -8.52
N GLU A 130 -7.85 11.49 -8.75
CA GLU A 130 -7.50 12.84 -9.16
C GLU A 130 -6.94 13.66 -8.01
N GLY A 131 -7.45 13.46 -6.79
CA GLY A 131 -7.04 14.20 -5.60
C GLY A 131 -5.71 13.74 -4.99
N LEU A 132 -5.30 12.50 -5.23
CA LEU A 132 -4.19 11.87 -4.53
C LEU A 132 -2.90 11.78 -5.35
N GLU A 133 -1.78 11.84 -4.63
CA GLU A 133 -0.42 11.82 -5.19
C GLU A 133 0.15 10.39 -5.22
N LEU A 134 -0.26 9.53 -4.28
CA LEU A 134 0.20 8.15 -4.19
C LEU A 134 -0.96 7.20 -3.95
N VAL A 135 -1.50 6.66 -5.04
CA VAL A 135 -2.74 5.87 -5.01
C VAL A 135 -2.72 4.71 -6.00
N PHE A 136 -3.31 3.58 -5.60
CA PHE A 136 -3.38 2.35 -6.37
C PHE A 136 -4.81 1.79 -6.39
N ALA A 137 -5.25 1.29 -7.55
CA ALA A 137 -6.50 0.54 -7.71
C ALA A 137 -6.18 -0.90 -8.08
N ALA A 138 -6.55 -1.83 -7.21
CA ALA A 138 -6.31 -3.25 -7.36
C ALA A 138 -7.61 -4.04 -7.29
N ALA A 139 -7.65 -5.23 -7.89
CA ALA A 139 -8.79 -6.15 -7.67
C ALA A 139 -8.75 -6.76 -6.26
N GLY A 140 -7.59 -6.71 -5.60
CA GLY A 140 -7.41 -7.12 -4.23
C GLY A 140 -5.95 -7.01 -3.81
N GLY A 141 -5.65 -7.52 -2.62
CA GLY A 141 -4.29 -7.57 -2.14
C GLY A 141 -4.17 -8.26 -0.79
N THR A 142 -2.95 -8.28 -0.28
CA THR A 142 -2.64 -8.80 1.04
C THR A 142 -1.66 -7.88 1.76
N TRP A 143 -1.67 -7.91 3.08
CA TRP A 143 -0.61 -7.32 3.89
C TRP A 143 0.16 -8.39 4.65
N SER A 144 1.44 -8.12 4.92
CA SER A 144 2.30 -8.99 5.72
C SER A 144 3.30 -8.16 6.51
N ALA A 145 3.71 -8.66 7.67
CA ALA A 145 4.87 -8.11 8.37
C ALA A 145 6.11 -8.83 7.86
N LEU A 146 7.20 -8.10 7.63
CA LEU A 146 8.45 -8.66 7.14
C LEU A 146 9.48 -8.74 8.27
N HIS A 147 10.47 -9.59 8.11
CA HIS A 147 11.68 -9.51 8.92
C HIS A 147 12.38 -8.15 8.70
N PRO A 148 13.08 -7.61 9.72
CA PRO A 148 13.94 -6.46 9.52
C PRO A 148 14.92 -6.70 8.36
N TRP A 149 15.29 -5.62 7.67
CA TRP A 149 16.37 -5.70 6.69
C TRP A 149 17.65 -6.10 7.42
N VAL A 150 18.23 -7.24 7.04
CA VAL A 150 19.57 -7.60 7.50
C VAL A 150 20.51 -6.57 6.87
N GLN A 151 21.21 -5.80 7.71
CA GLN A 151 22.24 -4.86 7.26
C GLN A 151 23.45 -5.62 6.71
#